data_AF-A0A8C9QLG7-F1
#
_entry.id   AF-A0A8C9QLG7-F1
#
_cell.length_a   1.000
_cell.length_b   1.000
_cell.length_c   1.000
_cell.angle_alpha   90.00
_cell.angle_beta   90.00
_cell.angle_gamma   90.00
#
_symmetry.space_group_name_H-M   'P 1'
#
loop_
_entity.id
_entity.type
_entity.pdbx_description
1 polymer ?
#
loop_
_entity_poly.entity_id
_entity_poly.type
_entity_poly.pdbx_seq_one_letter_code
_entity_poly.pdbx_strand_id
1 'polypeptide(L)'
;MAATLEEVPRRGWILVKALMRFAFMIFNNLVAIPSYVCYVIVLQPLRVLDRKRFWYIEGTMYKWLLGMVASWGWFAGYTVMEWGEDIKAISEDEAMMLVNHQATGDVCTLMMCLQDKGRAVAQLIWLMDHIFKYTNFGIVSLIHGDFFIRQGKSHRDQQLLLLKKHLENNYRSRDRKWIVLFPEGGFLRKRRETSQVYAKKNNLPFLTHVTLPRFGATKIILSVLVARQENGSQAGGDAKELESKSKGLQWIIDTTIAYPKAEPLDIQTWILGYRKPTVTHVHYRIFPVKDVPLETDDLANWLYQRFIEKEDLLSHFYKTGAFPPVKGQKEAVSREMNLSNTWLFLIYSFAVLSACM
;
A
#
# COMPACT_ATOMS: atom_id res chain seq x y z
N MET A 1 -19.52 15.45 -33.47
CA MET A 1 -20.63 15.66 -32.52
C MET A 1 -20.42 17.00 -31.83
N ALA A 2 -21.20 18.01 -32.20
CA ALA A 2 -21.11 19.33 -31.60
C ALA A 2 -21.60 19.26 -30.14
N ALA A 3 -20.79 19.73 -29.20
CA ALA A 3 -21.20 19.84 -27.80
C ALA A 3 -22.37 20.83 -27.71
N THR A 4 -23.44 20.44 -27.00
CA THR A 4 -24.59 21.32 -26.77
C THR A 4 -24.16 22.53 -25.93
N LEU A 5 -24.83 23.68 -26.11
CA LEU A 5 -24.46 24.95 -25.45
C LEU A 5 -24.43 24.85 -23.90
N GLU A 6 -25.16 23.90 -23.31
CA GLU A 6 -25.16 23.60 -21.86
C GLU A 6 -23.96 22.76 -21.39
N GLU A 7 -23.31 22.01 -22.29
CA GLU A 7 -22.11 21.22 -21.97
C GLU A 7 -20.86 22.08 -21.88
N VAL A 8 -20.81 23.22 -22.57
CA VAL A 8 -19.63 24.10 -22.63
C VAL A 8 -19.32 24.76 -21.28
N PRO A 9 -20.28 25.37 -20.55
CA PRO A 9 -20.04 25.91 -19.20
C PRO A 9 -19.59 24.84 -18.20
N ARG A 10 -20.17 23.65 -18.30
CA ARG A 10 -19.84 22.51 -17.43
C ARG A 10 -18.44 21.97 -17.69
N ARG A 11 -18.03 21.87 -18.96
CA ARG A 11 -16.67 21.45 -19.35
C ARG A 11 -15.63 22.51 -18.96
N GLY A 12 -15.94 23.80 -19.15
CA GLY A 12 -15.09 24.91 -18.71
C GLY A 12 -14.85 24.89 -17.19
N TRP A 13 -15.91 24.70 -16.41
CA TRP A 13 -15.79 24.57 -14.95
C TRP A 13 -14.94 23.38 -14.50
N ILE A 14 -15.13 22.20 -15.12
CA ILE A 14 -14.32 21.01 -14.84
C ILE A 14 -12.84 21.27 -15.14
N LEU A 15 -12.54 21.94 -16.26
CA LEU A 15 -11.17 22.29 -16.64
C LEU A 15 -10.54 23.24 -15.61
N VAL A 16 -11.24 24.32 -15.22
CA VAL A 16 -10.75 25.27 -14.21
C VAL A 16 -10.51 24.57 -12.88
N LYS A 17 -11.43 23.71 -12.43
CA LYS A 17 -11.26 22.91 -11.21
C LYS A 17 -10.04 21.98 -11.32
N ALA A 18 -9.86 21.31 -12.46
CA ALA A 18 -8.72 20.43 -12.68
C ALA A 18 -7.38 21.19 -12.65
N LEU A 19 -7.31 22.38 -13.27
CA LEU A 19 -6.13 23.23 -13.26
C LEU A 19 -5.79 23.74 -11.85
N MET A 20 -6.79 24.20 -11.08
CA MET A 20 -6.59 24.62 -9.69
C MET A 20 -6.05 23.47 -8.82
N ARG A 21 -6.60 22.26 -9.00
CA ARG A 21 -6.16 21.08 -8.27
C ARG A 21 -4.75 20.62 -8.68
N PHE A 22 -4.43 20.73 -9.97
CA PHE A 22 -3.08 20.48 -10.45
C PHE A 22 -2.07 21.47 -9.88
N ALA A 23 -2.40 22.77 -9.87
CA ALA A 23 -1.59 23.82 -9.26
C ALA A 23 -1.40 23.57 -7.75
N PHE A 24 -2.46 23.18 -7.05
CA PHE A 24 -2.39 22.79 -5.65
C PHE A 24 -1.45 21.60 -5.41
N MET A 25 -1.52 20.56 -6.24
CA MET A 25 -0.62 19.41 -6.17
C MET A 25 0.83 19.82 -6.41
N ILE A 26 1.11 20.68 -7.40
CA ILE A 26 2.47 21.19 -7.65
C ILE A 26 2.97 21.98 -6.43
N PHE A 27 2.19 22.94 -5.95
CA PHE A 27 2.53 23.72 -4.77
C PHE A 27 2.81 22.83 -3.56
N ASN A 28 1.95 21.84 -3.31
CA ASN A 28 2.14 20.88 -2.24
C ASN A 28 3.47 20.11 -2.37
N ASN A 29 3.83 19.65 -3.57
CA ASN A 29 5.10 18.96 -3.80
C ASN A 29 6.32 19.89 -3.62
N LEU A 30 6.24 21.13 -4.10
CA LEU A 30 7.30 22.14 -3.96
C LEU A 30 7.59 22.50 -2.51
N VAL A 31 6.59 22.40 -1.64
CA VAL A 31 6.69 22.73 -0.22
C VAL A 31 7.03 21.49 0.61
N ALA A 32 6.26 20.42 0.48
CA ALA A 32 6.33 19.27 1.39
C ALA A 32 7.59 18.42 1.19
N ILE A 33 8.03 18.20 -0.06
CA ILE A 33 9.17 17.30 -0.33
C ILE A 33 10.49 17.96 0.06
N PRO A 34 10.80 19.21 -0.34
CA PRO A 34 12.00 19.88 0.13
C PRO A 34 12.05 20.01 1.66
N SER A 35 10.91 20.34 2.30
CA SER A 35 10.82 20.40 3.77
C SER A 35 11.16 19.05 4.40
N TYR A 36 10.57 17.95 3.91
CA TYR A 36 10.87 16.60 4.38
C TYR A 36 12.36 16.26 4.25
N VAL A 37 12.96 16.53 3.09
CA VAL A 37 14.38 16.27 2.84
C VAL A 37 15.26 17.11 3.75
N CYS A 38 14.92 18.40 3.94
CA CYS A 38 15.63 19.32 4.81
C CYS A 38 15.63 18.79 6.27
N TYR A 39 14.47 18.45 6.82
CA TYR A 39 14.40 17.88 8.17
C TYR A 39 15.19 16.59 8.31
N VAL A 40 15.13 15.69 7.33
CA VAL A 40 15.92 14.46 7.35
C VAL A 40 17.43 14.76 7.38
N ILE A 41 17.90 15.77 6.65
CA ILE A 41 19.31 16.20 6.66
C ILE A 41 19.68 16.82 8.01
N VAL A 42 18.87 17.76 8.50
CA VAL A 42 19.11 18.45 9.78
C VAL A 42 19.09 17.47 10.96
N LEU A 43 18.26 16.42 10.90
CA LEU A 43 18.14 15.41 11.95
C LEU A 43 19.18 14.28 11.85
N GLN A 44 20.16 14.31 10.92
CA GLN A 44 21.19 13.26 10.86
C GLN A 44 21.99 13.08 12.16
N PRO A 45 22.37 14.12 12.94
CA PRO A 45 23.01 13.92 14.23
C PRO A 45 22.14 13.10 15.19
N LEU A 46 20.82 13.34 15.20
CA LEU A 46 19.87 12.55 16.01
C LEU A 46 19.86 11.09 15.57
N ARG A 47 20.03 10.79 14.29
CA ARG A 47 20.12 9.41 13.81
C ARG A 47 21.30 8.64 14.42
N VAL A 48 22.42 9.31 14.67
CA VAL A 48 23.62 8.71 15.27
C VAL A 48 23.44 8.55 16.79
N LEU A 49 22.85 9.55 17.45
CA LEU A 49 22.67 9.58 18.91
C LEU A 49 21.48 8.73 19.40
N ASP A 50 20.34 8.80 18.71
CA ASP A 50 19.12 8.06 19.03
C ASP A 50 18.40 7.65 17.73
N ARG A 51 18.85 6.53 17.17
CA ARG A 51 18.31 5.96 15.94
C ARG A 51 16.81 5.67 16.03
N LYS A 52 16.31 5.24 17.19
CA LYS A 52 14.89 4.90 17.38
C LYS A 52 14.02 6.16 17.26
N ARG A 53 14.40 7.25 17.93
CA ARG A 53 13.69 8.53 17.83
C ARG A 53 13.76 9.12 16.43
N PHE A 54 14.91 9.03 15.75
CA PHE A 54 15.04 9.51 14.37
C PHE A 54 14.00 8.85 13.43
N TRP A 55 13.94 7.52 13.41
CA TRP A 55 12.98 6.80 12.55
C TRP A 55 11.53 7.00 12.96
N TYR A 56 11.28 7.22 14.26
CA TYR A 56 9.95 7.60 14.73
C TYR A 56 9.50 8.94 14.13
N ILE A 57 10.37 9.95 14.16
CA ILE A 57 10.11 11.30 13.61
C ILE A 57 9.97 11.23 12.09
N GLU A 58 10.93 10.60 11.41
CA GLU A 58 10.91 10.43 9.96
C GLU A 58 9.65 9.70 9.48
N GLY A 59 9.24 8.61 10.14
CA GLY A 59 8.01 7.90 9.82
C GLY A 59 6.76 8.75 10.03
N THR A 60 6.77 9.64 11.03
CA THR A 60 5.68 10.59 11.27
C THR A 60 5.57 11.61 10.14
N MET A 61 6.70 12.18 9.69
CA MET A 61 6.73 13.07 8.53
C MET A 61 6.32 12.35 7.24
N TYR A 62 6.75 11.10 7.07
CA TYR A 62 6.34 10.25 5.95
C TYR A 62 4.82 10.04 5.93
N LYS A 63 4.22 9.70 7.08
CA LYS A 63 2.75 9.61 7.25
C LYS A 63 2.04 10.89 6.81
N TRP A 64 2.56 12.06 7.20
CA TRP A 64 1.98 13.35 6.81
C TRP A 64 2.03 13.55 5.30
N LEU A 65 3.17 13.24 4.67
CA LEU A 65 3.31 13.33 3.22
C LEU A 65 2.33 12.40 2.49
N LEU A 66 2.18 11.15 2.96
CA LEU A 66 1.16 10.23 2.43
C LEU A 66 -0.26 10.74 2.65
N GLY A 67 -0.51 11.43 3.76
CA GLY A 67 -1.78 12.10 4.06
C GLY A 67 -2.10 13.22 3.08
N MET A 68 -1.11 14.02 2.69
CA MET A 68 -1.25 15.05 1.67
C MET A 68 -1.59 14.44 0.30
N VAL A 69 -0.92 13.35 -0.10
CA VAL A 69 -1.23 12.62 -1.34
C VAL A 69 -2.65 12.05 -1.32
N ALA A 70 -3.06 11.46 -0.18
CA ALA A 70 -4.41 10.96 0.01
C ALA A 70 -5.46 12.08 -0.07
N SER A 71 -5.13 13.27 0.45
CA SER A 71 -6.03 14.43 0.46
C SER A 71 -6.39 14.94 -0.95
N TRP A 72 -5.52 14.70 -1.94
CA TRP A 72 -5.82 15.08 -3.33
C TRP A 72 -7.13 14.41 -3.76
N GLY A 73 -7.25 13.08 -3.63
CA GLY A 73 -8.49 12.37 -3.97
C GLY A 73 -9.64 12.70 -3.03
N TRP A 74 -9.35 12.87 -1.74
CA TRP A 74 -10.35 13.27 -0.74
C TRP A 74 -11.10 14.54 -1.11
N PHE A 75 -10.37 15.61 -1.44
CA PHE A 75 -10.97 16.89 -1.88
C PHE A 75 -11.65 16.79 -3.25
N ALA A 76 -11.44 15.71 -4.00
CA ALA A 76 -12.18 15.44 -5.24
C ALA A 76 -13.52 14.72 -5.00
N GLY A 77 -13.76 14.24 -3.77
CA GLY A 77 -14.88 13.33 -3.47
C GLY A 77 -14.60 11.89 -3.87
N TYR A 78 -13.33 11.49 -3.99
CA TYR A 78 -12.95 10.08 -4.09
C TYR A 78 -12.71 9.55 -2.68
N THR A 79 -13.71 8.87 -2.14
CA THR A 79 -13.70 8.35 -0.77
C THR A 79 -13.54 6.83 -0.78
N VAL A 80 -13.35 6.24 0.41
CA VAL A 80 -13.18 4.80 0.55
C VAL A 80 -14.18 4.24 1.55
N MET A 81 -14.72 3.07 1.22
CA MET A 81 -15.50 2.24 2.12
C MET A 81 -14.74 0.95 2.41
N GLU A 82 -14.48 0.68 3.68
CA GLU A 82 -13.75 -0.48 4.17
C GLU A 82 -14.72 -1.59 4.57
N TRP A 83 -14.36 -2.84 4.31
CA TRP A 83 -15.17 -4.05 4.54
C TRP A 83 -14.31 -5.15 5.16
N GLY A 84 -14.97 -6.11 5.80
CA GLY A 84 -14.29 -7.29 6.37
C GLY A 84 -13.69 -7.01 7.76
N GLU A 85 -12.51 -7.54 8.01
CA GLU A 85 -11.87 -7.50 9.33
C GLU A 85 -11.22 -6.13 9.64
N ASP A 86 -11.17 -5.76 10.93
CA ASP A 86 -10.54 -4.50 11.37
C ASP A 86 -9.01 -4.65 11.50
N ILE A 87 -8.29 -4.16 10.49
CA ILE A 87 -6.83 -4.16 10.48
C ILE A 87 -6.19 -3.20 11.49
N LYS A 88 -6.97 -2.30 12.10
CA LYS A 88 -6.46 -1.42 13.17
C LYS A 88 -6.01 -2.23 14.38
N ALA A 89 -6.66 -3.36 14.65
CA ALA A 89 -6.33 -4.22 15.78
C ALA A 89 -4.90 -4.77 15.74
N ILE A 90 -4.30 -4.88 14.55
CA ILE A 90 -2.94 -5.40 14.33
C ILE A 90 -1.95 -4.32 13.87
N SER A 91 -2.29 -3.03 13.97
CA SER A 91 -1.45 -1.94 13.45
C SER A 91 -0.08 -1.81 14.11
N GLU A 92 0.07 -2.36 15.31
CA GLU A 92 1.33 -2.34 16.06
C GLU A 92 2.20 -3.60 15.83
N ASP A 93 1.68 -4.62 15.16
CA ASP A 93 2.40 -5.86 14.84
C ASP A 93 3.07 -5.77 13.46
N GLU A 94 4.04 -6.66 13.19
CA GLU A 94 4.63 -6.80 11.85
C GLU A 94 3.66 -7.53 10.91
N ALA A 95 3.35 -6.95 9.75
CA ALA A 95 2.39 -7.51 8.79
C ALA A 95 2.81 -7.34 7.32
N MET A 96 2.43 -8.29 6.46
CA MET A 96 2.56 -8.17 5.00
C MET A 96 1.18 -8.06 4.37
N MET A 97 0.96 -7.01 3.59
CA MET A 97 -0.29 -6.74 2.89
C MET A 97 -0.21 -7.23 1.44
N LEU A 98 -1.12 -8.12 1.06
CA LEU A 98 -1.24 -8.68 -0.28
C LEU A 98 -2.44 -8.05 -0.99
N VAL A 99 -2.18 -7.26 -2.03
CA VAL A 99 -3.20 -6.44 -2.69
C VAL A 99 -3.35 -6.86 -4.15
N ASN A 100 -4.59 -6.94 -4.66
CA ASN A 100 -4.82 -6.98 -6.10
C ASN A 100 -4.43 -5.63 -6.73
N HIS A 101 -4.09 -5.62 -8.02
CA HIS A 101 -3.56 -4.43 -8.68
C HIS A 101 -4.29 -4.10 -9.98
N GLN A 102 -5.10 -3.05 -9.96
CA GLN A 102 -5.91 -2.61 -11.08
C GLN A 102 -5.36 -1.34 -11.75
N ALA A 103 -4.92 -0.35 -10.97
CA ALA A 103 -4.42 0.93 -11.48
C ALA A 103 -3.48 1.65 -10.51
N THR A 104 -2.95 2.80 -10.93
CA THR A 104 -2.09 3.65 -10.09
C THR A 104 -2.84 4.24 -8.88
N GLY A 105 -4.16 4.39 -8.94
CA GLY A 105 -4.98 4.85 -7.82
C GLY A 105 -5.06 3.87 -6.65
N ASP A 106 -4.67 2.60 -6.83
CA ASP A 106 -4.65 1.61 -5.74
C ASP A 106 -3.72 2.06 -4.61
N VAL A 107 -2.56 2.59 -4.97
CA VAL A 107 -1.56 3.11 -4.04
C VAL A 107 -2.12 4.31 -3.26
N CYS A 108 -2.78 5.24 -3.94
CA CYS A 108 -3.40 6.40 -3.31
C CYS A 108 -4.56 6.01 -2.38
N THR A 109 -5.34 5.00 -2.78
CA THR A 109 -6.41 4.40 -1.97
C THR A 109 -5.84 3.83 -0.67
N LEU A 110 -4.76 3.06 -0.75
CA LEU A 110 -4.10 2.51 0.45
C LEU A 110 -3.47 3.60 1.32
N MET A 111 -2.84 4.61 0.73
CA MET A 111 -2.33 5.78 1.46
C MET A 111 -3.44 6.52 2.23
N MET A 112 -4.69 6.47 1.74
CA MET A 112 -5.87 6.97 2.45
C MET A 112 -6.31 6.02 3.57
N CYS A 113 -6.54 4.74 3.26
CA CYS A 113 -7.11 3.76 4.22
C CYS A 113 -6.26 3.56 5.48
N LEU A 114 -4.96 3.77 5.38
CA LEU A 114 -4.02 3.51 6.48
C LEU A 114 -3.81 4.72 7.41
N GLN A 115 -4.43 5.88 7.12
CA GLN A 115 -4.21 7.10 7.91
C GLN A 115 -4.77 7.01 9.34
N ASP A 116 -5.87 6.30 9.55
CA ASP A 116 -6.52 6.13 10.85
C ASP A 116 -6.08 4.85 11.59
N LYS A 117 -5.14 4.08 11.00
CA LYS A 117 -4.59 2.83 11.54
C LYS A 117 -3.31 3.07 12.36
N GLY A 118 -3.35 4.07 13.24
CA GLY A 118 -2.23 4.40 14.13
C GLY A 118 -0.95 4.75 13.36
N ARG A 119 0.14 4.03 13.63
CA ARG A 119 1.45 4.20 12.97
C ARG A 119 1.69 3.28 11.78
N ALA A 120 0.72 2.45 11.36
CA ALA A 120 0.90 1.51 10.25
C ALA A 120 1.44 2.18 8.98
N VAL A 121 0.86 3.31 8.57
CA VAL A 121 1.31 4.09 7.40
C VAL A 121 2.68 4.76 7.59
N ALA A 122 3.10 5.01 8.83
CA ALA A 122 4.42 5.57 9.14
C ALA A 122 5.55 4.52 9.10
N GLN A 123 5.19 3.23 9.17
CA GLN A 123 6.11 2.10 9.31
C GLN A 123 5.96 1.10 8.16
N LEU A 124 5.19 1.42 7.12
CA LEU A 124 5.07 0.58 5.94
C LEU A 124 6.25 0.79 4.99
N ILE A 125 6.56 -0.22 4.18
CA ILE A 125 7.39 -0.07 3.00
C ILE A 125 6.63 -0.51 1.76
N TRP A 126 6.90 0.16 0.64
CA TRP A 126 6.35 -0.20 -0.65
C TRP A 126 7.36 -1.02 -1.46
N LEU A 127 6.86 -2.02 -2.18
CA LEU A 127 7.58 -2.67 -3.28
C LEU A 127 7.06 -2.11 -4.60
N MET A 128 7.87 -1.27 -5.24
CA MET A 128 7.46 -0.46 -6.41
C MET A 128 8.32 -0.74 -7.63
N ASP A 129 7.82 -0.38 -8.81
CA ASP A 129 8.62 -0.42 -10.03
C ASP A 129 9.78 0.59 -9.96
N HIS A 130 10.96 0.20 -10.46
CA HIS A 130 12.15 1.04 -10.51
C HIS A 130 11.95 2.42 -11.17
N ILE A 131 10.99 2.57 -12.09
CA ILE A 131 10.69 3.87 -12.70
C ILE A 131 10.27 4.92 -11.67
N PHE A 132 9.63 4.52 -10.58
CA PHE A 132 9.16 5.45 -9.54
C PHE A 132 10.30 6.14 -8.80
N LYS A 133 11.51 5.57 -8.82
CA LYS A 133 12.71 6.17 -8.22
C LYS A 133 13.01 7.57 -8.76
N TYR A 134 12.62 7.86 -9.99
CA TYR A 134 12.87 9.14 -10.67
C TYR A 134 11.75 10.18 -10.46
N THR A 135 10.77 9.88 -9.61
CA THR A 135 9.69 10.80 -9.27
C THR A 135 9.98 11.53 -7.98
N ASN A 136 9.28 12.64 -7.75
CA ASN A 136 9.22 13.36 -6.49
C ASN A 136 8.96 12.42 -5.29
N PHE A 137 7.97 11.53 -5.42
CA PHE A 137 7.67 10.52 -4.43
C PHE A 137 8.80 9.49 -4.28
N GLY A 138 9.53 9.19 -5.36
CA GLY A 138 10.69 8.30 -5.36
C GLY A 138 11.83 8.76 -4.45
N ILE A 139 12.08 10.06 -4.35
CA ILE A 139 13.08 10.62 -3.42
C ILE A 139 12.70 10.32 -1.97
N VAL A 140 11.45 10.61 -1.61
CA VAL A 140 10.90 10.32 -0.28
C VAL A 140 10.97 8.83 0.01
N SER A 141 10.56 8.00 -0.95
CA SER A 141 10.59 6.53 -0.87
C SER A 141 11.99 5.97 -0.63
N LEU A 142 13.01 6.49 -1.33
CA LEU A 142 14.42 6.11 -1.13
C LEU A 142 14.91 6.43 0.28
N ILE A 143 14.57 7.60 0.79
CA ILE A 143 14.92 8.02 2.16
C ILE A 143 14.23 7.12 3.17
N HIS A 144 12.93 6.87 2.98
CA HIS A 144 12.12 6.03 3.86
C HIS A 144 12.61 4.58 3.90
N GLY A 145 13.19 4.09 2.81
CA GLY A 145 13.67 2.73 2.69
C GLY A 145 12.68 1.80 2.00
N ASP A 146 11.88 2.33 1.09
CA ASP A 146 11.08 1.53 0.16
C ASP A 146 11.98 0.77 -0.81
N PHE A 147 11.45 -0.31 -1.40
CA PHE A 147 12.19 -1.17 -2.31
C PHE A 147 11.74 -1.01 -3.76
N PHE A 148 12.70 -0.77 -4.65
CA PHE A 148 12.47 -0.60 -6.08
C PHE A 148 12.86 -1.86 -6.86
N ILE A 149 11.87 -2.46 -7.52
CA ILE A 149 12.00 -3.69 -8.31
C ILE A 149 12.14 -3.33 -9.78
N ARG A 150 13.20 -3.82 -10.42
CA ARG A 150 13.29 -3.85 -11.89
C ARG A 150 12.46 -5.01 -12.44
N GLN A 151 11.52 -4.70 -13.33
CA GLN A 151 10.77 -5.72 -14.05
C GLN A 151 11.63 -6.39 -15.13
N GLY A 152 11.26 -7.61 -15.51
CA GLY A 152 11.94 -8.39 -16.54
C GLY A 152 12.41 -9.75 -16.03
N LYS A 153 12.46 -10.75 -16.94
CA LYS A 153 12.90 -12.11 -16.58
C LYS A 153 14.38 -12.15 -16.19
N SER A 154 15.23 -11.39 -16.89
CA SER A 154 16.68 -11.33 -16.68
C SER A 154 17.11 -10.85 -15.29
N HIS A 155 16.32 -9.95 -14.68
CA HIS A 155 16.66 -9.37 -13.38
C HIS A 155 16.03 -10.10 -12.19
N ARG A 156 15.12 -11.06 -12.43
CA ARG A 156 14.24 -11.60 -11.38
C ARG A 156 15.01 -12.12 -10.17
N ASP A 157 15.96 -13.03 -10.38
CA ASP A 157 16.67 -13.69 -9.29
C ASP A 157 17.59 -12.71 -8.54
N GLN A 158 18.23 -11.81 -9.29
CA GLN A 158 19.02 -10.71 -8.72
C GLN A 158 18.16 -9.78 -7.86
N GLN A 159 16.96 -9.40 -8.32
CA GLN A 159 16.05 -8.53 -7.56
C GLN A 159 15.56 -9.21 -6.28
N LEU A 160 15.34 -10.53 -6.29
CA LEU A 160 14.96 -11.28 -5.08
C LEU A 160 16.10 -11.30 -4.05
N LEU A 161 17.36 -11.46 -4.49
CA LEU A 161 18.52 -11.36 -3.60
C LEU A 161 18.69 -9.95 -3.03
N LEU A 162 18.48 -8.93 -3.86
CA LEU A 162 18.51 -7.53 -3.41
C LEU A 162 17.38 -7.22 -2.41
N LEU A 163 16.18 -7.77 -2.62
CA LEU A 163 15.07 -7.65 -1.68
C LEU A 163 15.43 -8.29 -0.33
N LYS A 164 15.97 -9.51 -0.35
CA LYS A 164 16.44 -10.19 0.87
C LYS A 164 17.42 -9.30 1.65
N LYS A 165 18.49 -8.86 0.98
CA LYS A 165 19.51 -8.00 1.60
C LYS A 165 18.93 -6.67 2.10
N HIS A 166 17.98 -6.09 1.37
CA HIS A 166 17.32 -4.85 1.77
C HIS A 166 16.53 -5.03 3.07
N LEU A 167 15.73 -6.10 3.17
CA LEU A 167 14.93 -6.40 4.36
C LEU A 167 15.81 -6.67 5.58
N GLU A 168 16.85 -7.49 5.43
CA GLU A 168 17.80 -7.80 6.51
C GLU A 168 18.49 -6.55 7.07
N ASN A 169 18.88 -5.61 6.20
CA ASN A 169 19.64 -4.43 6.61
C ASN A 169 18.78 -3.25 7.04
N ASN A 170 17.59 -3.07 6.46
CA ASN A 170 16.81 -1.83 6.59
C ASN A 170 15.47 -1.99 7.29
N TYR A 171 14.82 -3.16 7.27
CA TYR A 171 13.43 -3.26 7.72
C TYR A 171 13.27 -2.94 9.21
N ARG A 172 13.86 -3.75 10.09
CA ARG A 172 13.78 -3.54 11.54
C ARG A 172 14.68 -2.40 12.03
N SER A 173 15.81 -2.18 11.36
CA SER A 173 16.77 -1.12 11.73
C SER A 173 16.22 0.30 11.50
N ARG A 174 15.19 0.43 10.64
CA ARG A 174 14.45 1.66 10.36
C ARG A 174 13.04 1.69 10.95
N ASP A 175 12.76 0.84 11.93
CA ASP A 175 11.44 0.79 12.60
C ASP A 175 10.27 0.56 11.61
N ARG A 176 10.47 -0.30 10.61
CA ARG A 176 9.42 -0.72 9.68
C ARG A 176 8.74 -1.98 10.18
N LYS A 177 7.42 -2.01 10.02
CA LYS A 177 6.54 -3.10 10.47
C LYS A 177 5.64 -3.64 9.38
N TRP A 178 5.34 -2.87 8.33
CA TRP A 178 4.38 -3.28 7.31
C TRP A 178 5.04 -3.35 5.93
N ILE A 179 4.64 -4.32 5.10
CA ILE A 179 5.08 -4.40 3.70
C ILE A 179 3.87 -4.46 2.80
N VAL A 180 3.74 -3.51 1.86
CA VAL A 180 2.71 -3.57 0.84
C VAL A 180 3.27 -4.22 -0.42
N LEU A 181 2.64 -5.32 -0.83
CA LEU A 181 2.98 -6.08 -2.02
C LEU A 181 1.77 -6.19 -2.95
N PHE A 182 2.02 -6.06 -4.25
CA PHE A 182 1.07 -6.35 -5.34
C PHE A 182 1.52 -7.62 -6.09
N PRO A 183 1.13 -8.83 -5.65
CA PRO A 183 1.65 -10.09 -6.20
C PRO A 183 1.37 -10.32 -7.68
N GLU A 184 0.37 -9.65 -8.27
CA GLU A 184 0.08 -9.67 -9.71
C GLU A 184 1.29 -9.25 -10.58
N GLY A 185 2.19 -8.45 -9.99
CA GLY A 185 3.42 -7.98 -10.63
C GLY A 185 3.19 -6.97 -11.75
N GLY A 186 2.03 -6.31 -11.75
CA GLY A 186 1.64 -5.25 -12.68
C GLY A 186 0.13 -5.06 -12.70
N PHE A 187 -0.34 -3.98 -13.33
CA PHE A 187 -1.78 -3.69 -13.44
C PHE A 187 -2.54 -4.79 -14.20
N LEU A 188 -3.72 -5.14 -13.71
CA LEU A 188 -4.64 -6.13 -14.28
C LEU A 188 -4.78 -5.99 -15.80
N ARG A 189 -5.07 -4.78 -16.29
CA ARG A 189 -5.23 -4.51 -17.74
C ARG A 189 -4.02 -4.93 -18.57
N LYS A 190 -2.80 -4.84 -18.02
CA LYS A 190 -1.55 -5.22 -18.70
C LYS A 190 -1.21 -6.70 -18.55
N ARG A 191 -1.75 -7.37 -17.52
CA ARG A 191 -1.32 -8.71 -17.11
C ARG A 191 -2.35 -9.80 -17.42
N ARG A 192 -3.64 -9.46 -17.49
CA ARG A 192 -4.78 -10.40 -17.59
C ARG A 192 -4.60 -11.45 -18.67
N GLU A 193 -4.40 -11.03 -19.92
CA GLU A 193 -4.26 -11.95 -21.06
C GLU A 193 -3.08 -12.91 -20.89
N THR A 194 -1.91 -12.38 -20.52
CA THR A 194 -0.72 -13.21 -20.28
C THR A 194 -0.89 -14.17 -19.10
N SER A 195 -1.64 -13.76 -18.07
CA SER A 195 -1.98 -14.60 -16.94
C SER A 195 -2.93 -15.73 -17.33
N GLN A 196 -3.93 -15.46 -18.16
CA GLN A 196 -4.90 -16.45 -18.65
C GLN A 196 -4.23 -17.49 -19.56
N VAL A 197 -3.31 -17.07 -20.42
CA VAL A 197 -2.49 -17.99 -21.23
C VAL A 197 -1.64 -18.90 -20.33
N TYR A 198 -1.00 -18.33 -19.29
CA TYR A 198 -0.26 -19.12 -18.32
C TYR A 198 -1.18 -20.09 -17.55
N ALA A 199 -2.38 -19.65 -17.15
CA ALA A 199 -3.34 -20.48 -16.46
C ALA A 199 -3.74 -21.70 -17.30
N LYS A 200 -4.12 -21.47 -18.56
CA LYS A 200 -4.47 -22.53 -19.51
C LYS A 200 -3.33 -23.53 -19.73
N LYS A 201 -2.08 -23.05 -19.83
CA LYS A 201 -0.91 -23.93 -20.03
C LYS A 201 -0.62 -24.83 -18.82
N ASN A 202 -0.93 -24.38 -17.61
CA ASN A 202 -0.59 -25.07 -16.37
C ASN A 202 -1.82 -25.67 -15.65
N ASN A 203 -2.98 -25.76 -16.33
CA ASN A 203 -4.23 -26.24 -15.76
C ASN A 203 -4.65 -25.51 -14.46
N LEU A 204 -4.43 -24.19 -14.42
CA LEU A 204 -4.84 -23.34 -13.31
C LEU A 204 -6.16 -22.62 -13.64
N PRO A 205 -6.91 -22.14 -12.62
CA PRO A 205 -8.18 -21.44 -12.81
C PRO A 205 -8.07 -20.22 -13.72
N PHE A 206 -9.11 -20.01 -14.51
CA PHE A 206 -9.24 -18.83 -15.36
C PHE A 206 -9.80 -17.66 -14.55
N LEU A 207 -9.01 -16.60 -14.36
CA LEU A 207 -9.36 -15.42 -13.58
C LEU A 207 -9.59 -14.20 -14.50
N THR A 208 -10.58 -13.37 -14.19
CA THR A 208 -11.02 -12.23 -15.01
C THR A 208 -10.79 -10.89 -14.32
N HIS A 209 -11.05 -10.82 -13.01
CA HIS A 209 -10.98 -9.62 -12.18
C HIS A 209 -9.66 -9.47 -11.42
N VAL A 210 -8.85 -10.53 -11.37
CA VAL A 210 -7.46 -10.51 -10.92
C VAL A 210 -6.56 -11.34 -11.84
N THR A 211 -5.25 -11.29 -11.62
CA THR A 211 -4.29 -12.20 -12.26
C THR A 211 -3.66 -13.18 -11.27
N LEU A 212 -3.13 -14.28 -11.81
CA LEU A 212 -2.41 -15.26 -11.00
C LEU A 212 -1.17 -14.59 -10.38
N PRO A 213 -1.02 -14.68 -9.04
CA PRO A 213 0.04 -14.01 -8.31
C PRO A 213 1.41 -14.64 -8.56
N ARG A 214 2.45 -13.82 -8.46
CA ARG A 214 3.85 -14.25 -8.38
C ARG A 214 4.21 -14.47 -6.91
N PHE A 215 4.79 -15.63 -6.58
CA PHE A 215 5.12 -15.98 -5.20
C PHE A 215 6.53 -15.55 -4.75
N GLY A 216 7.42 -15.17 -5.66
CA GLY A 216 8.85 -14.95 -5.35
C GLY A 216 9.11 -13.92 -4.25
N ALA A 217 8.50 -12.73 -4.34
CA ALA A 217 8.67 -11.69 -3.33
C ALA A 217 8.06 -12.11 -1.98
N THR A 218 6.85 -12.70 -2.00
CA THR A 218 6.17 -13.26 -0.82
C THR A 218 7.06 -14.27 -0.09
N LYS A 219 7.67 -15.21 -0.82
CA LYS A 219 8.59 -16.22 -0.29
C LYS A 219 9.80 -15.58 0.40
N ILE A 220 10.44 -14.62 -0.26
CA ILE A 220 11.60 -13.92 0.32
C ILE A 220 11.20 -13.17 1.60
N ILE A 221 10.10 -12.41 1.57
CA ILE A 221 9.60 -11.68 2.74
C ILE A 221 9.35 -12.63 3.91
N LEU A 222 8.64 -13.74 3.70
CA LEU A 222 8.36 -14.73 4.73
C LEU A 222 9.65 -15.34 5.28
N SER A 223 10.55 -15.83 4.42
CA SER A 223 11.81 -16.45 4.84
C SER A 223 12.74 -15.53 5.65
N VAL A 224 12.65 -14.21 5.46
CA VAL A 224 13.50 -13.23 6.15
C VAL A 224 12.84 -12.73 7.44
N LEU A 225 11.52 -12.49 7.42
CA LEU A 225 10.85 -11.75 8.48
C LEU A 225 10.04 -12.61 9.45
N VAL A 226 9.63 -13.81 9.07
CA VAL A 226 9.03 -14.74 10.04
C VAL A 226 10.08 -15.04 11.11
N ALA A 227 9.69 -14.91 12.38
CA ALA A 227 10.59 -15.26 13.47
C ALA A 227 10.96 -16.74 13.32
N ARG A 228 12.25 -17.04 13.20
CA ARG A 228 12.72 -18.41 13.36
C ARG A 228 12.38 -18.80 14.79
N GLN A 229 11.43 -19.71 14.97
CA GLN A 229 11.37 -20.47 16.20
C GLN A 229 12.70 -21.24 16.25
N GLU A 230 13.62 -20.78 17.09
CA GLU A 230 14.83 -21.53 17.43
C GLU A 230 14.37 -22.83 18.10
N ASN A 231 14.25 -23.90 17.32
CA ASN A 231 14.15 -25.24 17.87
C ASN A 231 15.49 -25.59 18.51
N GLY A 232 15.54 -25.49 19.85
CA GLY A 232 16.31 -26.41 20.71
C GLY A 232 17.69 -25.95 21.19
N SER A 233 17.70 -25.48 22.45
CA SER A 233 18.72 -25.76 23.47
C SER A 233 20.17 -25.28 23.26
N GLN A 234 20.58 -24.31 24.08
CA GLN A 234 21.66 -24.59 25.05
C GLN A 234 21.35 -23.89 26.38
N ALA A 235 21.36 -24.70 27.43
CA ALA A 235 21.32 -24.29 28.81
C ALA A 235 22.57 -23.47 29.15
N GLY A 236 22.41 -22.44 29.99
CA GLY A 236 23.50 -21.81 30.73
C GLY A 236 23.60 -20.30 30.52
N GLY A 237 23.40 -19.54 31.59
CA GLY A 237 24.03 -18.23 31.76
C GLY A 237 23.11 -17.03 31.68
N ASP A 238 22.76 -16.53 32.86
CA ASP A 238 22.55 -15.13 33.22
C ASP A 238 21.34 -14.37 32.68
N ALA A 239 20.38 -14.22 33.58
CA ALA A 239 19.32 -13.24 33.56
C ALA A 239 19.89 -11.81 33.55
N LYS A 240 19.97 -11.18 32.37
CA LYS A 240 19.90 -9.72 32.17
C LYS A 240 19.91 -9.33 30.69
N GLU A 241 18.82 -9.63 29.97
CA GLU A 241 18.36 -8.79 28.84
C GLU A 241 16.94 -9.20 28.45
N LEU A 242 15.95 -8.58 29.09
CA LEU A 242 14.57 -8.58 28.59
C LEU A 242 14.45 -7.53 27.47
N GLU A 243 15.31 -7.59 26.45
CA GLU A 243 14.98 -6.97 25.19
C GLU A 243 13.87 -7.82 24.58
N SER A 244 12.68 -7.23 24.41
CA SER A 244 11.55 -7.79 23.69
C SER A 244 12.03 -8.40 22.37
N LYS A 245 12.30 -9.71 22.35
CA LYS A 245 12.59 -10.45 21.11
C LYS A 245 11.48 -10.10 20.13
N SER A 246 11.85 -9.52 18.99
CA SER A 246 10.86 -9.18 17.95
C SER A 246 10.07 -10.45 17.66
N LYS A 247 8.74 -10.36 17.76
CA LYS A 247 7.85 -11.47 17.41
C LYS A 247 8.00 -11.87 15.94
N GLY A 248 8.65 -11.02 15.13
CA GLY A 248 8.75 -11.16 13.68
C GLY A 248 7.41 -10.93 13.00
N LEU A 249 7.34 -11.22 11.70
CA LEU A 249 6.12 -11.09 10.92
C LEU A 249 5.00 -11.97 11.51
N GLN A 250 3.91 -11.35 11.97
CA GLN A 250 2.79 -12.04 12.64
C GLN A 250 1.59 -12.24 11.72
N TRP A 251 1.36 -11.33 10.76
CA TRP A 251 0.11 -11.28 10.02
C TRP A 251 0.29 -11.13 8.51
N ILE A 252 -0.58 -11.77 7.75
CA ILE A 252 -0.83 -11.46 6.34
C ILE A 252 -2.18 -10.75 6.24
N ILE A 253 -2.17 -9.55 5.66
CA ILE A 253 -3.37 -8.76 5.39
C ILE A 253 -3.73 -8.95 3.91
N ASP A 254 -4.69 -9.81 3.65
CA ASP A 254 -5.22 -10.01 2.31
C ASP A 254 -6.23 -8.90 1.98
N THR A 255 -5.88 -8.06 1.00
CA THR A 255 -6.63 -6.84 0.67
C THR A 255 -7.20 -6.90 -0.73
N THR A 256 -8.50 -6.65 -0.88
CA THR A 256 -9.18 -6.61 -2.17
C THR A 256 -9.74 -5.21 -2.41
N ILE A 257 -9.13 -4.48 -3.35
CA ILE A 257 -9.61 -3.19 -3.82
C ILE A 257 -10.60 -3.43 -4.96
N ALA A 258 -11.79 -2.85 -4.87
CA ALA A 258 -12.83 -2.89 -5.88
C ALA A 258 -13.28 -1.47 -6.24
N TYR A 259 -13.36 -1.19 -7.53
CA TYR A 259 -13.87 0.09 -8.04
C TYR A 259 -15.26 -0.12 -8.61
N PRO A 260 -16.23 0.76 -8.35
CA PRO A 260 -17.56 0.66 -8.94
C PRO A 260 -17.49 0.45 -10.45
N LYS A 261 -18.29 -0.50 -10.96
CA LYS A 261 -18.36 -0.87 -12.39
C LYS A 261 -17.04 -1.36 -13.00
N ALA A 262 -16.08 -1.80 -12.16
CA ALA A 262 -14.75 -2.20 -12.59
C ALA A 262 -14.00 -1.09 -13.36
N GLU A 263 -14.24 0.18 -13.02
CA GLU A 263 -13.59 1.35 -13.63
C GLU A 263 -12.54 1.96 -12.69
N PRO A 264 -11.30 1.42 -12.65
CA PRO A 264 -10.30 1.85 -11.69
C PRO A 264 -9.88 3.31 -11.87
N LEU A 265 -9.51 3.96 -10.76
CA LEU A 265 -8.99 5.31 -10.76
C LEU A 265 -7.48 5.28 -11.06
N ASP A 266 -7.03 6.12 -11.99
CA ASP A 266 -5.61 6.41 -12.15
C ASP A 266 -5.21 7.64 -11.32
N ILE A 267 -3.91 7.81 -11.11
CA ILE A 267 -3.35 8.92 -10.35
C ILE A 267 -3.67 10.30 -10.99
N GLN A 268 -3.85 10.36 -12.31
CA GLN A 268 -4.22 11.59 -12.99
C GLN A 268 -5.65 12.01 -12.61
N THR A 269 -6.58 11.06 -12.62
CA THR A 269 -7.94 11.22 -12.14
C THR A 269 -7.94 11.65 -10.69
N TRP A 270 -7.15 10.99 -9.84
CA TRP A 270 -7.01 11.29 -8.41
C TRP A 270 -6.60 12.74 -8.15
N ILE A 271 -5.60 13.22 -8.89
CA ILE A 271 -5.09 14.60 -8.78
C ILE A 271 -6.10 15.59 -9.38
N LEU A 272 -6.46 15.42 -10.66
CA LEU A 272 -7.21 16.40 -11.42
C LEU A 272 -8.71 16.44 -11.06
N GLY A 273 -9.28 15.36 -10.56
CA GLY A 273 -10.68 15.37 -10.14
C GLY A 273 -11.69 15.46 -11.31
N TYR A 274 -11.32 15.01 -12.51
CA TYR A 274 -12.19 15.14 -13.70
C TYR A 274 -13.27 14.05 -13.82
N ARG A 275 -13.15 12.93 -13.09
CA ARG A 275 -14.22 11.93 -12.98
C ARG A 275 -15.18 12.36 -11.87
N LYS A 276 -16.43 11.87 -11.94
CA LYS A 276 -17.41 12.12 -10.88
C LYS A 276 -16.91 11.53 -9.55
N PRO A 277 -17.25 12.16 -8.40
CA PRO A 277 -17.03 11.57 -7.08
C PRO A 277 -17.46 10.10 -7.06
N THR A 278 -16.65 9.25 -6.44
CA THR A 278 -16.88 7.81 -6.40
C THR A 278 -16.31 7.24 -5.12
N VAL A 279 -16.93 6.16 -4.65
CA VAL A 279 -16.47 5.41 -3.48
C VAL A 279 -15.67 4.20 -3.97
N THR A 280 -14.40 4.10 -3.60
CA THR A 280 -13.62 2.87 -3.79
C THR A 280 -13.89 1.94 -2.61
N HIS A 281 -14.01 0.64 -2.84
CA HIS A 281 -14.30 -0.32 -1.78
C HIS A 281 -13.06 -1.16 -1.50
N VAL A 282 -12.71 -1.34 -0.23
CA VAL A 282 -11.53 -2.12 0.18
C VAL A 282 -11.94 -3.16 1.21
N HIS A 283 -11.75 -4.43 0.89
CA HIS A 283 -12.06 -5.55 1.77
C HIS A 283 -10.79 -6.13 2.37
N TYR A 284 -10.79 -6.36 3.69
CA TYR A 284 -9.67 -6.94 4.43
C TYR A 284 -9.99 -8.32 4.97
N ARG A 285 -8.99 -9.20 4.90
CA ARG A 285 -8.93 -10.47 5.64
C ARG A 285 -7.56 -10.60 6.29
N ILE A 286 -7.50 -11.14 7.50
CA ILE A 286 -6.29 -11.25 8.30
C ILE A 286 -5.99 -12.73 8.50
N PHE A 287 -4.77 -13.14 8.16
CA PHE A 287 -4.29 -14.50 8.38
C PHE A 287 -3.08 -14.47 9.32
N PRO A 288 -3.09 -15.24 10.42
CA PRO A 288 -1.88 -15.45 11.21
C PRO A 288 -0.80 -16.10 10.34
N VAL A 289 0.43 -15.60 10.41
CA VAL A 289 1.58 -16.15 9.66
C VAL A 289 1.86 -17.61 10.02
N LYS A 290 1.54 -18.03 11.24
CA LYS A 290 1.63 -19.45 11.67
C LYS A 290 0.76 -20.40 10.83
N ASP A 291 -0.30 -19.89 10.19
CA ASP A 291 -1.21 -20.66 9.35
C ASP A 291 -0.85 -20.56 7.86
N VAL A 292 0.25 -19.86 7.54
CA VAL A 292 0.75 -19.68 6.17
C VAL A 292 1.87 -20.69 5.91
N PRO A 293 1.74 -21.55 4.89
CA PRO A 293 2.79 -22.51 4.57
C PRO A 293 4.08 -21.80 4.13
N LEU A 294 5.22 -22.29 4.61
CA LEU A 294 6.55 -21.77 4.25
C LEU A 294 7.20 -22.56 3.11
N GLU A 295 6.75 -23.79 2.88
CA GLU A 295 7.21 -24.64 1.78
C GLU A 295 6.79 -24.07 0.43
N THR A 296 7.64 -24.25 -0.59
CA THR A 296 7.54 -23.47 -1.84
C THR A 296 6.24 -23.73 -2.59
N ASP A 297 5.89 -25.00 -2.77
CA ASP A 297 4.72 -25.40 -3.56
C ASP A 297 3.42 -25.13 -2.80
N ASP A 298 3.41 -25.39 -1.49
CA ASP A 298 2.26 -25.11 -0.62
C ASP A 298 2.00 -23.60 -0.50
N LEU A 299 3.05 -22.78 -0.41
CA LEU A 299 2.93 -21.32 -0.44
C LEU A 299 2.38 -20.82 -1.77
N ALA A 300 2.81 -21.39 -2.89
CA ALA A 300 2.29 -21.04 -4.20
C ALA A 300 0.79 -21.36 -4.31
N ASN A 301 0.38 -22.56 -3.88
CA ASN A 301 -1.02 -22.98 -3.85
C ASN A 301 -1.86 -22.12 -2.91
N TRP A 302 -1.36 -21.83 -1.71
CA TRP A 302 -2.02 -20.94 -0.75
C TRP A 302 -2.23 -19.55 -1.33
N LEU A 303 -1.23 -19.00 -2.02
CA LEU A 303 -1.32 -17.69 -2.65
C LEU A 303 -2.28 -17.69 -3.85
N TYR A 304 -2.30 -18.74 -4.66
CA TYR A 304 -3.30 -18.93 -5.72
C TYR A 304 -4.71 -18.97 -5.15
N GLN A 305 -4.92 -19.69 -4.05
CA GLN A 305 -6.21 -19.76 -3.39
C GLN A 305 -6.70 -18.39 -2.91
N ARG A 306 -5.79 -17.54 -2.38
CA ARG A 306 -6.15 -16.15 -2.01
C ARG A 306 -6.67 -15.37 -3.21
N PHE A 307 -6.05 -15.49 -4.38
CA PHE A 307 -6.45 -14.76 -5.58
C PHE A 307 -7.71 -15.33 -6.24
N ILE A 308 -7.98 -16.63 -6.13
CA ILE A 308 -9.26 -17.23 -6.51
C ILE A 308 -10.38 -16.66 -5.63
N GLU A 309 -10.17 -16.57 -4.32
CA GLU A 309 -11.15 -15.94 -3.42
C GLU A 309 -11.33 -14.44 -3.72
N LYS A 310 -10.28 -13.72 -4.14
CA LYS A 310 -10.43 -12.33 -4.62
C LYS A 310 -11.27 -12.23 -5.89
N GLU A 311 -11.12 -13.17 -6.82
CA GLU A 311 -11.94 -13.26 -8.02
C GLU A 311 -13.42 -13.40 -7.66
N ASP A 312 -13.75 -14.25 -6.69
CA ASP A 312 -15.12 -14.46 -6.21
C ASP A 312 -15.66 -13.22 -5.49
N LEU A 313 -14.85 -12.59 -4.63
CA LEU A 313 -15.21 -11.34 -3.94
C LEU A 313 -15.52 -10.21 -4.94
N LEU A 314 -14.67 -10.03 -5.95
CA LEU A 314 -14.86 -9.02 -6.99
C LEU A 314 -16.05 -9.35 -7.89
N SER A 315 -16.21 -10.61 -8.28
CA SER A 315 -17.37 -11.11 -9.04
C SER A 315 -18.68 -10.83 -8.32
N HIS A 316 -18.73 -11.06 -7.01
CA HIS A 316 -19.89 -10.73 -6.18
C HIS A 316 -20.11 -9.22 -6.13
N PHE A 317 -19.07 -8.44 -5.80
CA PHE A 317 -19.14 -6.98 -5.71
C PHE A 317 -19.62 -6.33 -7.01
N TYR A 318 -19.13 -6.78 -8.17
CA TYR A 318 -19.56 -6.23 -9.46
C TYR A 318 -20.99 -6.59 -9.85
N LYS A 319 -21.58 -7.63 -9.24
CA LYS A 319 -22.99 -8.01 -9.43
C LYS A 319 -23.92 -7.30 -8.44
N THR A 320 -23.49 -7.12 -7.19
CA THR A 320 -24.36 -6.68 -6.09
C THR A 320 -24.09 -5.25 -5.60
N GLY A 321 -22.91 -4.70 -5.88
CA GLY A 321 -22.46 -3.40 -5.37
C GLY A 321 -21.89 -3.44 -3.95
N ALA A 322 -21.80 -4.60 -3.31
CA ALA A 322 -21.27 -4.78 -1.96
C ALA A 322 -20.42 -6.06 -1.87
N PHE A 323 -19.52 -6.16 -0.89
CA PHE A 323 -18.83 -7.42 -0.61
C PHE A 323 -19.78 -8.40 0.12
N PRO A 324 -19.58 -9.72 -0.02
CA PRO A 324 -20.46 -10.69 0.64
C PRO A 324 -20.30 -10.62 2.16
N PRO A 325 -21.36 -10.90 2.95
CA PRO A 325 -21.28 -10.95 4.39
C PRO A 325 -20.39 -12.11 4.86
N VAL A 326 -19.80 -11.95 6.05
CA VAL A 326 -19.08 -13.05 6.71
C VAL A 326 -20.08 -14.18 7.03
N LYS A 327 -19.62 -15.44 6.96
CA LYS A 327 -20.45 -16.61 7.30
C LYS A 327 -21.12 -16.42 8.66
N GLY A 328 -22.46 -16.45 8.68
CA GLY A 328 -23.27 -16.26 9.88
C GLY A 328 -23.84 -14.85 10.07
N GLN A 329 -23.45 -13.88 9.25
CA GLN A 329 -24.06 -12.54 9.23
C GLN A 329 -25.06 -12.40 8.08
N LYS A 330 -26.16 -11.68 8.32
CA LYS A 330 -27.18 -11.38 7.30
C LYS A 330 -26.75 -10.25 6.37
N GLU A 331 -25.96 -9.30 6.87
CA GLU A 331 -25.51 -8.12 6.14
C GLU A 331 -24.00 -7.94 6.28
N ALA A 332 -23.37 -7.44 5.22
CA ALA A 332 -21.95 -7.14 5.22
C ALA A 332 -21.71 -5.82 5.96
N VAL A 333 -20.89 -5.84 7.00
CA VAL A 333 -20.52 -4.63 7.75
C VAL A 333 -19.49 -3.85 6.93
N SER A 334 -19.77 -2.57 6.73
CA SER A 334 -18.85 -1.63 6.09
C SER A 334 -18.63 -0.40 6.96
N ARG A 335 -17.51 0.27 6.73
CA ARG A 335 -17.12 1.49 7.43
C ARG A 335 -16.64 2.52 6.42
N GLU A 336 -17.16 3.73 6.50
CA GLU A 336 -16.60 4.84 5.73
C GLU A 336 -15.24 5.24 6.30
N MET A 337 -14.23 5.26 5.44
CA MET A 337 -12.93 5.82 5.79
C MET A 337 -13.03 7.34 5.80
N ASN A 338 -12.52 7.97 6.86
CA ASN A 338 -12.55 9.41 7.02
C ASN A 338 -11.14 9.98 7.17
N LEU A 339 -10.82 11.02 6.38
CA LEU A 339 -9.65 11.85 6.59
C LEU A 339 -10.05 13.14 7.31
N SER A 340 -9.49 13.34 8.49
CA SER A 340 -9.72 14.54 9.29
C SER A 340 -9.24 15.79 8.56
N ASN A 341 -10.17 16.67 8.17
CA ASN A 341 -9.86 17.95 7.54
C ASN A 341 -9.04 18.87 8.45
N THR A 342 -9.27 18.81 9.76
CA THR A 342 -8.47 19.56 10.76
C THR A 342 -7.03 19.06 10.80
N TRP A 343 -6.81 17.74 10.80
CA TRP A 343 -5.46 17.18 10.72
C TRP A 343 -4.77 17.51 9.40
N LEU A 344 -5.49 17.42 8.27
CA LEU A 344 -4.98 17.82 6.96
C LEU A 344 -4.54 19.28 6.97
N PHE A 345 -5.37 20.18 7.48
CA PHE A 345 -5.01 21.60 7.62
C PHE A 345 -3.70 21.77 8.41
N LEU A 346 -3.55 21.10 9.56
CA LEU A 346 -2.35 21.21 10.38
C LEU A 346 -1.08 20.74 9.65
N ILE A 347 -1.12 19.60 8.95
CA ILE A 347 0.06 19.11 8.23
C ILE A 347 0.41 20.01 7.03
N TYR A 348 -0.60 20.58 6.36
CA TYR A 348 -0.39 21.55 5.28
C TYR A 348 0.24 22.85 5.80
N SER A 349 -0.29 23.39 6.90
CA SER A 349 0.27 24.57 7.57
C SER A 349 1.71 24.33 8.01
N PHE A 350 2.00 23.17 8.60
CA PHE A 350 3.35 22.80 8.97
C PHE A 350 4.29 22.83 7.77
N ALA A 351 3.94 22.16 6.68
CA ALA A 351 4.79 22.11 5.49
C ALA A 351 5.03 23.51 4.89
N VAL A 352 4.00 24.37 4.82
CA VAL A 352 4.14 25.74 4.32
C VAL A 352 5.07 26.56 5.20
N LEU A 353 4.89 26.51 6.52
CA LEU A 353 5.76 27.22 7.46
C LEU A 353 7.20 26.74 7.37
N SER A 354 7.42 25.42 7.25
CA SER A 354 8.74 24.83 7.10
C SER A 354 9.46 25.26 5.81
N ALA A 355 8.73 25.54 4.73
CA ALA A 355 9.33 25.99 3.48
C ALA A 355 9.64 27.50 3.46
N CYS A 356 9.08 28.27 4.41
CA CYS A 356 9.36 29.69 4.57
C CYS A 356 10.55 29.97 5.51
N MET A 357 11.00 28.97 6.26
CA MET A 357 12.20 29.00 7.11
C MET A 357 13.40 28.46 6.33
#